data_AF-A0AAW0SQC6-F1
#
_entry.id   AF-A0AAW0SQC6-F1
#
_cell.length_a   1.000
_cell.length_b   1.000
_cell.length_c   1.000
_cell.angle_alpha   90.00
_cell.angle_beta   90.00
_cell.angle_gamma   90.00
#
_symmetry.space_group_name_H-M   'P 1'
#
loop_
_entity.id
_entity.type
_entity.pdbx_description
1 polymer ?
#
loop_
_entity_poly.entity_id
_entity_poly.type
_entity_poly.pdbx_seq_one_letter_code
_entity_poly.pdbx_strand_id
1 'polypeptide(L)'
;MDSGSQTSPSSKQVCKRTQYEDPFALHSLLSSSGSLLDNENSLFMGQLLPPLRGIEDQCEGGNTGRTGGRGSTGGGVLQPSSAPTSPQHRHTSATSPPPLSPVPLGASAASTSSDPNFHATSLRERNAAMLNNELMADVHFVVGQPVCVCSTQRIPAHKYVLAVGSSVFYAMFYGGLKSEEEVQVPDVEPSAFLTLLRYLYCDEIRLEPDTVLATLYAAKKYLVPHLAQQCVKFLEVSLTARNACLLLSQSRLFEEPELMTRCWEVIDAQAEMALQSDGFVDIDFPTLMSVLSRETLNCREIVLFDAALNWAEAECVRQELELNPENKRKVLGQAMNLIRIPCMELAEFANGAAQSGILTLQETTDLFLHFTARNKPSVSYPIKPRQGLKKQICHRFQSSAYRSNQWRYRGRVDSINFMVDKRIFIVGYGLYGSSSGAADYNVRIELKKYGEVLAESTTKFFSDGSSNTFHVYFTHPVQVERDVYYTASAILDGAELSYFGQEGMSEVNMGALTFMFHCSSESTNGTGVQGGQIPELIFYGPTLEASDK
;
A
#
# COMPACT_ATOMS: atom_id res chain seq x y z
N MET A 1 -22.67 73.30 -41.82
CA MET A 1 -22.24 73.82 -40.50
C MET A 1 -22.41 72.68 -39.55
N ASP A 2 -21.32 71.98 -39.24
CA ASP A 2 -21.34 70.80 -38.37
C ASP A 2 -20.13 70.88 -37.44
N SER A 3 -20.41 70.88 -36.14
CA SER A 3 -19.50 70.94 -34.99
C SER A 3 -20.27 70.31 -33.84
N GLY A 4 -19.84 69.28 -33.12
CA GLY A 4 -18.50 68.94 -32.67
C GLY A 4 -18.46 69.11 -31.14
N SER A 5 -18.34 68.03 -30.37
CA SER A 5 -17.53 68.00 -29.13
C SER A 5 -17.21 66.56 -28.73
N GLN A 6 -15.94 66.35 -28.43
CA GLN A 6 -15.26 65.07 -28.17
C GLN A 6 -15.16 64.81 -26.67
N THR A 7 -15.20 63.54 -26.28
CA THR A 7 -14.83 63.01 -24.97
C THR A 7 -13.74 61.95 -25.11
N SER A 8 -12.68 62.01 -24.30
CA SER A 8 -11.83 60.89 -23.87
C SER A 8 -10.83 61.39 -22.80
N PRO A 9 -10.07 60.55 -22.05
CA PRO A 9 -10.23 59.13 -21.66
C PRO A 9 -9.94 58.86 -20.16
N SER A 10 -10.27 57.65 -19.66
CA SER A 10 -9.42 56.97 -18.65
C SER A 10 -9.63 55.44 -18.67
N SER A 11 -8.63 54.72 -19.17
CA SER A 11 -8.57 53.25 -19.13
C SER A 11 -7.70 52.81 -17.94
N LYS A 12 -8.26 52.03 -17.00
CA LYS A 12 -7.49 51.26 -16.03
C LYS A 12 -7.47 49.79 -16.47
N GLN A 13 -6.28 49.30 -16.80
CA GLN A 13 -5.98 47.88 -17.01
C GLN A 13 -6.00 47.15 -15.67
N VAL A 14 -6.77 46.06 -15.58
CA VAL A 14 -6.73 45.09 -14.48
C VAL A 14 -6.09 43.81 -15.02
N CYS A 15 -5.00 43.39 -14.38
CA CYS A 15 -4.24 42.17 -14.68
C CYS A 15 -5.13 40.93 -14.58
N LYS A 16 -5.18 40.14 -15.66
CA LYS A 16 -5.67 38.75 -15.64
C LYS A 16 -4.55 37.86 -15.09
N ARG A 17 -4.88 37.08 -14.06
CA ARG A 17 -4.03 36.07 -13.42
C ARG A 17 -4.30 34.74 -14.15
N THR A 18 -3.27 34.17 -14.76
CA THR A 18 -3.33 32.94 -15.57
C THR A 18 -3.47 31.70 -14.69
N GLN A 19 -4.12 30.69 -15.27
CA GLN A 19 -4.69 29.49 -14.69
C GLN A 19 -3.65 28.47 -14.19
N TYR A 20 -4.03 27.69 -13.19
CA TYR A 20 -3.32 26.53 -12.64
C TYR A 20 -3.95 25.26 -13.25
N GLU A 21 -3.13 24.36 -13.82
CA GLU A 21 -3.54 22.99 -14.15
C GLU A 21 -2.83 21.99 -13.23
N ASP A 22 -3.59 20.99 -12.79
CA ASP A 22 -3.26 19.91 -11.86
C ASP A 22 -2.34 18.85 -12.53
N PRO A 23 -1.22 18.40 -11.91
CA PRO A 23 -0.20 17.57 -12.58
C PRO A 23 -0.62 16.17 -13.04
N PHE A 24 -1.82 15.69 -12.71
CA PHE A 24 -2.30 14.34 -13.07
C PHE A 24 -3.35 14.29 -14.21
N ALA A 25 -3.76 15.45 -14.75
CA ALA A 25 -4.85 15.50 -15.75
C ALA A 25 -4.50 14.92 -17.14
N LEU A 26 -3.21 14.75 -17.47
CA LEU A 26 -2.78 14.28 -18.80
C LEU A 26 -3.01 12.78 -19.05
N HIS A 27 -3.40 12.00 -18.04
CA HIS A 27 -3.71 10.57 -18.21
C HIS A 27 -5.16 10.30 -18.66
N SER A 28 -6.05 11.31 -18.67
CA SER A 28 -7.47 11.16 -19.02
C SER A 28 -7.75 11.17 -20.53
N LEU A 29 -6.83 11.68 -21.35
CA LEU A 29 -7.01 11.81 -22.81
C LEU A 29 -6.89 10.49 -23.59
N LEU A 30 -6.50 9.39 -22.95
CA LEU A 30 -6.46 8.06 -23.58
C LEU A 30 -7.75 7.23 -23.37
N SER A 31 -8.75 7.77 -22.67
CA SER A 31 -10.01 7.04 -22.37
C SER A 31 -11.17 7.33 -23.34
N SER A 32 -11.02 8.24 -24.32
CA SER A 32 -12.11 8.64 -25.21
C SER A 32 -11.91 8.12 -26.64
N SER A 33 -11.96 6.81 -26.85
CA SER A 33 -12.26 6.17 -28.14
C SER A 33 -12.53 4.68 -27.94
N GLY A 34 -13.81 4.30 -27.86
CA GLY A 34 -14.21 2.90 -27.76
C GLY A 34 -15.58 2.66 -28.37
N SER A 35 -15.62 2.19 -29.61
CA SER A 35 -16.71 1.35 -30.09
C SER A 35 -16.24 0.45 -31.24
N LEU A 36 -16.51 -0.84 -31.08
CA LEU A 36 -16.64 -1.93 -32.07
C LEU A 36 -15.46 -2.92 -32.25
N LEU A 37 -15.73 -4.11 -31.69
CA LEU A 37 -15.46 -5.47 -32.18
C LEU A 37 -14.30 -6.28 -31.56
N ASP A 38 -14.66 -7.55 -31.34
CA ASP A 38 -14.02 -8.61 -30.58
C ASP A 38 -12.71 -9.16 -31.15
N ASN A 39 -12.01 -9.86 -30.25
CA ASN A 39 -10.96 -10.87 -30.41
C ASN A 39 -9.50 -10.43 -30.61
N GLU A 40 -8.70 -10.96 -29.69
CA GLU A 40 -7.23 -11.10 -29.65
C GLU A 40 -6.41 -9.81 -29.76
N ASN A 41 -5.80 -9.37 -28.65
CA ASN A 41 -4.43 -8.85 -28.63
C ASN A 41 -3.95 -8.51 -27.21
N SER A 42 -3.06 -9.35 -26.68
CA SER A 42 -2.06 -8.99 -25.67
C SER A 42 -0.91 -8.29 -26.42
N LEU A 43 -0.90 -6.96 -26.49
CA LEU A 43 0.25 -6.10 -26.88
C LEU A 43 -0.19 -4.63 -27.01
N PHE A 44 -0.18 -3.85 -25.93
CA PHE A 44 -0.29 -2.37 -26.04
C PHE A 44 0.40 -1.64 -24.86
N MET A 45 1.70 -1.91 -24.68
CA MET A 45 2.65 -0.99 -24.03
C MET A 45 3.91 -0.84 -24.91
N GLY A 46 3.69 -0.72 -26.22
CA GLY A 46 4.74 -0.78 -27.25
C GLY A 46 4.91 0.48 -28.11
N GLN A 47 4.42 1.65 -27.68
CA GLN A 47 4.58 2.89 -28.45
C GLN A 47 4.95 4.07 -27.56
N LEU A 48 6.19 4.08 -27.05
CA LEU A 48 6.93 5.30 -26.68
C LEU A 48 8.46 5.10 -26.78
N LEU A 49 8.93 4.07 -27.49
CA LEU A 49 10.35 3.82 -27.79
C LEU A 49 10.53 3.78 -29.32
N PRO A 50 11.57 4.43 -29.90
CA PRO A 50 11.89 4.26 -31.31
C PRO A 50 12.35 2.82 -31.60
N PRO A 51 12.05 2.26 -32.78
CA PRO A 51 12.27 0.84 -33.06
C PRO A 51 13.77 0.52 -33.19
N LEU A 52 14.27 -0.38 -32.34
CA LEU A 52 15.55 -1.05 -32.54
C LEU A 52 15.35 -2.14 -33.60
N ARG A 53 15.95 -1.97 -34.78
CA ARG A 53 16.05 -3.02 -35.79
C ARG A 53 16.93 -4.15 -35.27
N GLY A 54 16.40 -5.36 -35.22
CA GLY A 54 17.15 -6.58 -34.91
C GLY A 54 18.24 -6.84 -35.95
N ILE A 55 19.44 -7.14 -35.46
CA ILE A 55 20.51 -7.73 -36.26
C ILE A 55 20.29 -9.25 -36.22
N GLU A 56 20.03 -9.83 -37.38
CA GLU A 56 20.04 -11.28 -37.61
C GLU A 56 21.49 -11.77 -37.60
N ASP A 57 21.83 -12.69 -36.70
CA ASP A 57 23.07 -13.47 -36.79
C ASP A 57 22.88 -14.61 -37.80
N GLN A 58 23.47 -14.45 -38.98
CA GLN A 58 23.79 -15.57 -39.87
C GLN A 58 25.23 -16.02 -39.60
N CYS A 59 25.40 -17.25 -39.10
CA CYS A 59 26.52 -18.13 -39.43
C CYS A 59 26.08 -19.58 -39.23
N GLU A 60 25.72 -20.24 -40.33
CA GLU A 60 25.57 -21.68 -40.43
C GLU A 60 26.92 -22.42 -40.43
N GLY A 61 26.92 -23.63 -39.86
CA GLY A 61 27.56 -24.79 -40.50
C GLY A 61 28.75 -25.42 -39.77
N GLY A 62 28.60 -26.67 -39.28
CA GLY A 62 29.77 -27.47 -38.86
C GLY A 62 29.56 -28.75 -38.04
N ASN A 63 28.65 -29.62 -38.46
CA ASN A 63 28.18 -30.91 -37.92
C ASN A 63 29.20 -31.98 -37.37
N THR A 64 28.63 -32.84 -36.49
CA THR A 64 28.91 -34.27 -36.16
C THR A 64 30.00 -34.72 -35.18
N GLY A 65 29.63 -35.62 -34.24
CA GLY A 65 30.56 -36.67 -33.74
C GLY A 65 30.40 -37.32 -32.34
N ARG A 66 29.24 -37.93 -32.03
CA ARG A 66 28.99 -39.17 -31.22
C ARG A 66 29.98 -39.73 -30.14
N THR A 67 29.33 -40.20 -29.05
CA THR A 67 29.55 -41.40 -28.17
C THR A 67 30.59 -41.42 -27.03
N GLY A 68 30.06 -41.51 -25.79
CA GLY A 68 30.13 -42.71 -24.93
C GLY A 68 31.25 -42.84 -23.89
N GLY A 69 30.89 -43.18 -22.63
CA GLY A 69 31.76 -43.96 -21.73
C GLY A 69 31.84 -43.54 -20.25
N ARG A 70 31.34 -44.40 -19.37
CA ARG A 70 31.45 -44.40 -17.88
C ARG A 70 32.91 -44.54 -17.38
N GLY A 71 33.18 -44.05 -16.16
CA GLY A 71 34.31 -44.51 -15.33
C GLY A 71 34.47 -43.71 -14.03
N SER A 72 34.55 -44.40 -12.89
CA SER A 72 34.49 -43.89 -11.51
C SER A 72 35.87 -43.81 -10.83
N THR A 73 35.91 -43.23 -9.61
CA THR A 73 36.95 -43.19 -8.56
C THR A 73 38.00 -42.06 -8.69
N GLY A 74 38.43 -41.31 -7.67
CA GLY A 74 38.12 -41.23 -6.23
C GLY A 74 39.18 -40.35 -5.50
N GLY A 75 38.80 -39.67 -4.41
CA GLY A 75 39.67 -38.96 -3.44
C GLY A 75 40.00 -37.50 -3.80
N GLY A 76 40.01 -36.51 -2.92
CA GLY A 76 39.74 -36.42 -1.48
C GLY A 76 40.22 -35.05 -0.95
N VAL A 77 39.45 -34.51 0.00
CA VAL A 77 39.83 -33.67 1.14
C VAL A 77 40.14 -32.16 1.02
N LEU A 78 39.45 -31.42 1.92
CA LEU A 78 39.80 -30.22 2.71
C LEU A 78 39.22 -28.83 2.34
N GLN A 79 38.20 -28.47 3.11
CA GLN A 79 37.82 -27.12 3.57
C GLN A 79 38.94 -26.45 4.38
N PRO A 80 38.85 -25.12 4.61
CA PRO A 80 38.61 -24.73 6.00
C PRO A 80 37.61 -23.58 6.18
N SER A 81 36.86 -23.70 7.27
CA SER A 81 36.05 -22.66 7.94
C SER A 81 36.95 -21.83 8.87
N SER A 82 36.61 -20.56 9.10
CA SER A 82 36.91 -19.85 10.36
C SER A 82 36.05 -18.59 10.51
N ALA A 83 35.41 -18.46 11.67
CA ALA A 83 34.60 -17.33 12.13
C ALA A 83 35.45 -16.40 13.06
N PRO A 84 34.91 -15.28 13.59
CA PRO A 84 35.62 -14.01 13.74
C PRO A 84 36.20 -13.73 15.14
N THR A 85 37.07 -12.72 15.25
CA THR A 85 37.53 -12.14 16.52
C THR A 85 37.22 -10.65 16.57
N SER A 86 36.56 -10.20 17.65
CA SER A 86 36.34 -8.78 17.99
C SER A 86 37.58 -8.16 18.67
N PRO A 87 37.64 -6.82 18.78
CA PRO A 87 37.90 -6.26 20.12
C PRO A 87 37.09 -4.99 20.46
N GLN A 88 36.79 -4.85 21.75
CA GLN A 88 36.23 -3.67 22.41
C GLN A 88 37.32 -2.85 23.13
N HIS A 89 37.06 -1.52 23.22
CA HIS A 89 37.44 -0.57 24.30
C HIS A 89 38.94 -0.30 24.58
N ARG A 90 39.44 0.90 24.93
CA ARG A 90 38.93 2.28 25.15
C ARG A 90 40.18 3.14 25.52
N HIS A 91 40.11 4.45 25.26
CA HIS A 91 40.64 5.57 26.09
C HIS A 91 41.38 6.69 25.35
N THR A 92 40.88 7.88 25.69
CA THR A 92 41.10 9.27 25.30
C THR A 92 42.36 9.91 25.88
N SER A 93 42.93 10.92 25.21
CA SER A 93 43.15 12.26 25.80
C SER A 93 43.75 13.25 24.79
N ALA A 94 43.22 14.48 24.80
CA ALA A 94 43.61 15.63 23.99
C ALA A 94 44.81 16.41 24.58
N THR A 95 45.61 17.05 23.72
CA THR A 95 46.42 18.24 24.06
C THR A 95 46.78 19.07 22.81
N SER A 96 46.84 20.38 23.00
CA SER A 96 46.83 21.52 22.06
C SER A 96 48.13 21.77 21.26
N PRO A 97 48.15 22.69 20.25
CA PRO A 97 49.26 22.88 19.30
C PRO A 97 50.25 24.01 19.70
N PRO A 98 51.48 24.03 19.12
CA PRO A 98 51.98 25.25 18.43
C PRO A 98 53.04 24.94 17.31
N PRO A 99 53.76 25.92 16.73
CA PRO A 99 53.34 26.95 15.78
C PRO A 99 54.04 26.85 14.40
N LEU A 100 53.56 27.65 13.44
CA LEU A 100 54.04 27.80 12.05
C LEU A 100 55.49 28.29 11.91
N SER A 101 56.24 27.73 10.94
CA SER A 101 57.18 28.36 9.95
C SER A 101 58.30 27.38 9.50
N PRO A 102 59.02 27.59 8.37
CA PRO A 102 58.63 28.03 7.03
C PRO A 102 59.02 27.01 5.93
N VAL A 103 58.49 27.22 4.72
CA VAL A 103 58.66 26.42 3.49
C VAL A 103 60.11 26.38 2.99
N PRO A 104 60.59 25.23 2.45
CA PRO A 104 61.59 25.24 1.38
C PRO A 104 60.96 24.85 0.03
N LEU A 105 61.19 25.70 -0.98
CA LEU A 105 60.95 25.39 -2.38
C LEU A 105 61.91 24.30 -2.87
N GLY A 106 61.37 23.29 -3.57
CA GLY A 106 62.04 22.66 -4.71
C GLY A 106 62.30 21.17 -4.62
N ALA A 107 61.36 20.35 -5.12
CA ALA A 107 61.60 19.26 -6.07
C ALA A 107 60.27 18.57 -6.43
N SER A 108 60.13 18.26 -7.71
CA SER A 108 58.90 17.85 -8.40
C SER A 108 58.45 16.41 -8.11
N ALA A 109 57.16 16.17 -8.37
CA ALA A 109 56.51 14.90 -8.69
C ALA A 109 56.06 13.99 -7.53
N ALA A 110 55.02 14.42 -6.83
CA ALA A 110 53.86 13.56 -6.56
C ALA A 110 52.64 14.47 -6.33
N SER A 111 51.97 14.88 -7.40
CA SER A 111 50.56 15.29 -7.30
C SER A 111 49.75 14.04 -6.98
N THR A 112 49.86 13.55 -5.75
CA THR A 112 48.77 12.80 -5.14
C THR A 112 47.59 13.75 -5.19
N SER A 113 46.54 13.40 -5.93
CA SER A 113 45.35 14.23 -6.01
C SER A 113 44.87 14.45 -4.57
N SER A 114 45.04 15.67 -4.06
CA SER A 114 44.56 16.07 -2.72
C SER A 114 43.03 16.17 -2.67
N ASP A 115 42.36 15.59 -3.65
CA ASP A 115 40.93 15.56 -3.74
C ASP A 115 40.46 14.42 -2.80
N PRO A 116 39.67 14.76 -1.75
CA PRO A 116 39.19 13.82 -0.75
C PRO A 116 38.47 12.60 -1.37
N ASN A 117 37.95 12.72 -2.60
CA ASN A 117 37.33 11.60 -3.32
C ASN A 117 38.28 10.42 -3.53
N PHE A 118 39.59 10.64 -3.71
CA PHE A 118 40.56 9.57 -3.96
C PHE A 118 41.09 8.93 -2.67
N HIS A 119 40.70 9.46 -1.50
CA HIS A 119 41.06 8.92 -0.20
C HIS A 119 40.01 7.96 0.39
N ALA A 120 38.89 7.76 -0.29
CA ALA A 120 37.85 6.80 0.10
C ALA A 120 38.34 5.33 0.02
N THR A 121 37.87 4.51 0.95
CA THR A 121 38.44 3.17 1.22
C THR A 121 37.90 2.09 0.27
N SER A 122 36.68 2.26 -0.22
CA SER A 122 36.02 1.31 -1.13
C SER A 122 35.71 1.94 -2.49
N LEU A 123 35.53 1.11 -3.52
CA LEU A 123 35.04 1.58 -4.83
C LEU A 123 33.64 2.19 -4.71
N ARG A 124 32.80 1.66 -3.82
CA ARG A 124 31.47 2.18 -3.51
C ARG A 124 31.52 3.62 -3.01
N GLU A 125 32.38 3.91 -2.04
CA GLU A 125 32.53 5.26 -1.49
C GLU A 125 33.09 6.24 -2.53
N ARG A 126 34.07 5.78 -3.33
CA ARG A 126 34.62 6.58 -4.43
C ARG A 126 33.55 6.94 -5.45
N ASN A 127 32.74 5.96 -5.88
CA ASN A 127 31.63 6.22 -6.80
C ASN A 127 30.54 7.09 -6.15
N ALA A 128 30.21 6.87 -4.87
CA ALA A 128 29.24 7.69 -4.16
C ALA A 128 29.60 9.19 -4.20
N ALA A 129 30.89 9.51 -4.10
CA ALA A 129 31.38 10.90 -4.15
C ALA A 129 31.40 11.52 -5.57
N MET A 130 31.22 10.70 -6.61
CA MET A 130 31.04 11.13 -8.00
C MET A 130 29.56 11.37 -8.36
N LEU A 131 28.63 11.01 -7.49
CA LEU A 131 27.20 11.29 -7.69
C LEU A 131 26.97 12.81 -7.75
N ASN A 132 26.28 13.26 -8.79
CA ASN A 132 25.94 14.68 -9.00
C ASN A 132 27.17 15.62 -8.96
N ASN A 133 28.30 15.12 -9.48
CA ASN A 133 29.57 15.84 -9.55
C ASN A 133 29.93 16.12 -11.02
N GLU A 134 30.37 17.34 -11.32
CA GLU A 134 30.79 17.75 -12.68
C GLU A 134 32.17 17.20 -13.06
N LEU A 135 32.98 16.75 -12.08
CA LEU A 135 34.28 16.16 -12.35
C LEU A 135 34.10 14.88 -13.20
N MET A 136 34.70 14.84 -14.40
CA MET A 136 34.64 13.71 -15.33
C MET A 136 33.23 13.35 -15.86
N ALA A 137 32.23 14.21 -15.63
CA ALA A 137 30.91 14.01 -16.20
C ALA A 137 30.97 14.10 -17.74
N ASP A 138 30.37 13.12 -18.42
CA ASP A 138 30.35 12.99 -19.88
C ASP A 138 28.93 12.96 -20.46
N VAL A 139 27.93 13.19 -19.61
CA VAL A 139 26.52 13.40 -19.97
C VAL A 139 25.82 14.28 -18.93
N HIS A 140 24.84 15.07 -19.37
CA HIS A 140 23.96 15.84 -18.50
C HIS A 140 22.50 15.48 -18.75
N PHE A 141 21.73 15.35 -17.67
CA PHE A 141 20.28 15.11 -17.74
C PHE A 141 19.53 16.38 -17.37
N VAL A 142 18.51 16.74 -18.14
CA VAL A 142 17.55 17.78 -17.78
C VAL A 142 16.25 17.07 -17.37
N VAL A 143 16.03 17.00 -16.05
CA VAL A 143 14.98 16.17 -15.44
C VAL A 143 13.85 17.06 -14.93
N GLY A 144 12.60 16.63 -15.13
CA GLY A 144 11.40 17.30 -14.65
C GLY A 144 10.60 18.01 -15.75
N GLN A 145 9.34 18.34 -15.46
CA GLN A 145 8.44 18.91 -16.46
C GLN A 145 8.85 20.33 -16.87
N PRO A 146 8.81 20.67 -18.17
CA PRO A 146 9.24 21.97 -18.70
C PRO A 146 8.28 23.13 -18.38
N VAL A 147 7.15 22.86 -17.70
CA VAL A 147 6.07 23.82 -17.45
C VAL A 147 6.48 24.93 -16.46
N CYS A 148 7.50 24.68 -15.62
CA CYS A 148 8.08 25.67 -14.72
C CYS A 148 9.61 25.51 -14.65
N VAL A 149 10.37 26.61 -14.76
CA VAL A 149 11.85 26.57 -14.67
C VAL A 149 12.32 26.11 -13.28
N CYS A 150 11.46 26.20 -12.26
CA CYS A 150 11.74 25.72 -10.91
C CYS A 150 11.53 24.20 -10.75
N SER A 151 10.92 23.52 -11.72
CA SER A 151 10.67 22.07 -11.69
C SER A 151 11.64 21.27 -12.55
N THR A 152 12.53 21.93 -13.30
CA THR A 152 13.57 21.26 -14.10
C THR A 152 14.93 21.36 -13.43
N GLN A 153 15.67 20.25 -13.39
CA GLN A 153 17.01 20.20 -12.81
C GLN A 153 18.00 19.60 -13.80
N ARG A 154 19.12 20.31 -14.01
CA ARG A 154 20.25 19.81 -14.79
C ARG A 154 21.18 19.00 -13.87
N ILE A 155 21.43 17.74 -14.20
CA ILE A 155 22.14 16.77 -13.35
C ILE A 155 23.32 16.17 -14.15
N PRO A 156 24.58 16.36 -13.73
CA PRO A 156 25.73 15.71 -14.35
C PRO A 156 25.79 14.22 -13.99
N ALA A 157 26.24 13.38 -14.93
CA ALA A 157 26.43 11.96 -14.71
C ALA A 157 27.53 11.36 -15.60
N HIS A 158 27.78 10.05 -15.42
CA HIS A 158 28.86 9.31 -16.04
C HIS A 158 28.30 8.10 -16.83
N LYS A 159 28.45 8.11 -18.16
CA LYS A 159 27.87 7.11 -19.08
C LYS A 159 28.23 5.68 -18.71
N TYR A 160 29.50 5.43 -18.34
CA TYR A 160 29.97 4.10 -17.96
C TYR A 160 29.22 3.55 -16.74
N VAL A 161 29.10 4.35 -15.67
CA VAL A 161 28.42 3.93 -14.43
C VAL A 161 26.96 3.58 -14.72
N LEU A 162 26.28 4.44 -15.48
CA LEU A 162 24.87 4.25 -15.83
C LEU A 162 24.66 3.03 -16.75
N ALA A 163 25.51 2.85 -17.75
CA ALA A 163 25.39 1.73 -18.69
C ALA A 163 25.66 0.37 -18.04
N VAL A 164 26.55 0.30 -17.05
CA VAL A 164 26.78 -0.94 -16.28
C VAL A 164 25.56 -1.28 -15.42
N GLY A 165 24.90 -0.28 -14.84
CA GLY A 165 23.78 -0.50 -13.94
C GLY A 165 22.39 -0.54 -14.60
N SER A 166 22.28 -0.24 -15.89
CA SER A 166 21.01 -0.22 -16.64
C SER A 166 21.21 -0.53 -18.12
N SER A 167 20.47 -1.53 -18.62
CA SER A 167 20.45 -1.87 -20.04
C SER A 167 19.87 -0.75 -20.91
N VAL A 168 18.98 0.07 -20.37
CA VAL A 168 18.40 1.23 -21.06
C VAL A 168 19.47 2.30 -21.28
N PHE A 169 20.27 2.62 -20.26
CA PHE A 169 21.39 3.54 -20.41
C PHE A 169 22.49 2.96 -21.32
N TYR A 170 22.75 1.65 -21.25
CA TYR A 170 23.66 1.00 -22.18
C TYR A 170 23.23 1.19 -23.64
N ALA A 171 21.96 0.90 -23.95
CA ALA A 171 21.42 1.08 -25.30
C ALA A 171 21.44 2.56 -25.72
N MET A 172 21.11 3.47 -24.80
CA MET A 172 21.11 4.93 -25.05
C MET A 172 22.49 5.45 -25.44
N PHE A 173 23.56 5.00 -24.78
CA PHE A 173 24.91 5.53 -24.98
C PHE A 173 25.79 4.72 -25.95
N TYR A 174 25.57 3.40 -26.02
CA TYR A 174 26.42 2.48 -26.77
C TYR A 174 25.65 1.65 -27.82
N GLY A 175 24.32 1.74 -27.89
CA GLY A 175 23.45 0.96 -28.77
C GLY A 175 23.26 1.51 -30.19
N GLY A 176 24.11 2.41 -30.67
CA GLY A 176 24.04 2.98 -32.02
C GLY A 176 23.02 4.13 -32.19
N LEU A 177 22.32 4.53 -31.12
CA LEU A 177 21.55 5.76 -31.05
C LEU A 177 22.52 6.96 -30.97
N LYS A 178 22.17 8.11 -31.56
CA LYS A 178 22.95 9.34 -31.39
C LYS A 178 22.95 9.72 -29.90
N SER A 179 24.11 9.64 -29.26
CA SER A 179 24.30 10.18 -27.93
C SER A 179 24.27 11.70 -28.02
N GLU A 180 23.21 12.31 -27.50
CA GLU A 180 23.21 13.73 -27.16
C GLU A 180 24.13 13.95 -25.95
N GLU A 181 24.72 15.13 -25.82
CA GLU A 181 25.42 15.54 -24.58
C GLU A 181 24.41 15.89 -23.47
N GLU A 182 23.22 16.37 -23.85
CA GLU A 182 22.10 16.66 -22.94
C GLU A 182 20.90 15.76 -23.21
N VAL A 183 20.48 14.97 -22.20
CA VAL A 183 19.35 14.04 -22.27
C VAL A 183 18.16 14.62 -21.52
N GLN A 184 17.02 14.75 -22.19
CA GLN A 184 15.78 15.26 -21.60
C GLN A 184 14.97 14.12 -20.93
N VAL A 185 14.55 14.34 -19.69
CA VAL A 185 13.72 13.40 -18.90
C VAL A 185 12.54 14.16 -18.28
N PRO A 186 11.54 14.55 -19.08
CA PRO A 186 10.47 15.44 -18.63
C PRO A 186 9.43 14.78 -17.71
N ASP A 187 9.39 13.45 -17.72
CA ASP A 187 8.38 12.58 -17.08
C ASP A 187 8.85 11.97 -15.76
N VAL A 188 10.04 12.34 -15.27
CA VAL A 188 10.57 11.89 -13.98
C VAL A 188 10.84 13.10 -13.09
N GLU A 189 10.50 13.01 -11.82
CA GLU A 189 10.83 14.03 -10.83
C GLU A 189 12.35 14.00 -10.51
N PRO A 190 13.01 15.15 -10.36
CA PRO A 190 14.44 15.19 -10.03
C PRO A 190 14.84 14.39 -8.79
N SER A 191 14.02 14.40 -7.74
CA SER A 191 14.25 13.67 -6.47
C SER A 191 14.30 12.14 -6.69
N ALA A 192 13.36 11.61 -7.47
CA ALA A 192 13.29 10.21 -7.86
C ALA A 192 14.48 9.81 -8.74
N PHE A 193 14.85 10.66 -9.71
CA PHE A 193 15.99 10.41 -10.58
C PHE A 193 17.31 10.40 -9.79
N LEU A 194 17.51 11.33 -8.85
CA LEU A 194 18.67 11.33 -7.97
C LEU A 194 18.74 10.09 -7.08
N THR A 195 17.59 9.56 -6.63
CA THR A 195 17.53 8.31 -5.87
C THR A 195 17.93 7.10 -6.73
N LEU A 196 17.47 7.04 -7.99
CA LEU A 196 17.91 6.07 -8.98
C LEU A 196 19.43 6.16 -9.20
N LEU A 197 19.96 7.36 -9.44
CA LEU A 197 21.39 7.58 -9.62
C LEU A 197 22.19 7.14 -8.39
N ARG A 198 21.74 7.50 -7.18
CA ARG A 198 22.41 7.08 -5.94
C ARG A 198 22.54 5.57 -5.86
N TYR A 199 21.48 4.84 -6.21
CA TYR A 199 21.54 3.38 -6.29
C TYR A 199 22.57 2.91 -7.34
N LEU A 200 22.56 3.45 -8.55
CA LEU A 200 23.49 3.04 -9.62
C LEU A 200 24.96 3.32 -9.28
N TYR A 201 25.26 4.36 -8.51
CA TYR A 201 26.63 4.70 -8.16
C TYR A 201 27.15 3.90 -6.96
N CYS A 202 26.32 3.64 -5.94
CA CYS A 202 26.81 3.09 -4.68
C CYS A 202 25.88 2.08 -3.98
N ASP A 203 24.89 1.51 -4.68
CA ASP A 203 23.80 0.64 -4.19
C ASP A 203 23.09 1.14 -2.92
N GLU A 204 23.12 2.45 -2.64
CA GLU A 204 22.44 3.03 -1.50
C GLU A 204 21.00 3.39 -1.88
N ILE A 205 20.04 2.85 -1.14
CA ILE A 205 18.60 3.06 -1.35
C ILE A 205 18.06 3.89 -0.19
N ARG A 206 17.61 5.11 -0.50
CA ARG A 206 16.92 6.01 0.44
C ARG A 206 15.55 6.33 -0.14
N LEU A 207 14.52 5.67 0.37
CA LEU A 207 13.15 5.86 -0.07
C LEU A 207 12.42 6.79 0.90
N GLU A 208 11.62 7.69 0.34
CA GLU A 208 10.76 8.59 1.10
C GLU A 208 9.29 8.35 0.68
N PRO A 209 8.32 8.47 1.60
CA PRO A 209 6.91 8.21 1.29
C PRO A 209 6.36 9.03 0.12
N ASP A 210 6.80 10.27 -0.02
CA ASP A 210 6.29 11.18 -1.03
C ASP A 210 6.90 10.93 -2.43
N THR A 211 8.10 10.34 -2.49
CA THR A 211 8.86 10.15 -3.74
C THR A 211 8.96 8.70 -4.19
N VAL A 212 8.51 7.74 -3.39
CA VAL A 212 8.70 6.30 -3.67
C VAL A 212 7.99 5.84 -4.94
N LEU A 213 6.80 6.36 -5.24
CA LEU A 213 6.08 6.03 -6.48
C LEU A 213 6.82 6.55 -7.72
N ALA A 214 7.31 7.80 -7.67
CA ALA A 214 8.13 8.38 -8.74
C ALA A 214 9.46 7.62 -8.89
N THR A 215 10.04 7.14 -7.78
CA THR A 215 11.26 6.31 -7.78
C THR A 215 11.00 4.93 -8.37
N LEU A 216 9.86 4.31 -8.06
CA LEU A 216 9.43 3.05 -8.68
C LEU A 216 9.25 3.21 -10.19
N TYR A 217 8.60 4.31 -10.62
CA TYR A 217 8.47 4.66 -12.04
C TYR A 217 9.85 4.73 -12.72
N ALA A 218 10.78 5.50 -12.15
CA ALA A 218 12.13 5.65 -12.69
C ALA A 218 12.88 4.30 -12.73
N ALA A 219 12.79 3.51 -11.67
CA ALA A 219 13.43 2.19 -11.59
C ALA A 219 12.91 1.24 -12.67
N LYS A 220 11.60 1.22 -12.93
CA LYS A 220 11.01 0.42 -14.02
C LYS A 220 11.40 0.97 -15.39
N LYS A 221 11.27 2.29 -15.60
CA LYS A 221 11.63 2.97 -16.86
C LYS A 221 13.06 2.68 -17.30
N TYR A 222 14.01 2.69 -16.36
CA TYR A 222 15.42 2.43 -16.63
C TYR A 222 15.85 0.97 -16.35
N LEU A 223 14.89 0.05 -16.17
CA LEU A 223 15.14 -1.39 -15.96
C LEU A 223 16.18 -1.66 -14.86
N VAL A 224 15.90 -1.19 -13.65
CA VAL A 224 16.67 -1.42 -12.42
C VAL A 224 15.82 -2.25 -11.45
N PRO A 225 15.75 -3.59 -11.62
CA PRO A 225 14.73 -4.42 -10.98
C PRO A 225 14.85 -4.47 -9.46
N HIS A 226 16.07 -4.49 -8.93
CA HIS A 226 16.28 -4.56 -7.48
C HIS A 226 15.82 -3.28 -6.78
N LEU A 227 16.04 -2.10 -7.37
CA LEU A 227 15.48 -0.85 -6.85
C LEU A 227 13.95 -0.86 -6.90
N ALA A 228 13.37 -1.29 -8.02
CA ALA A 228 11.91 -1.42 -8.15
C ALA A 228 11.33 -2.35 -7.08
N GLN A 229 11.95 -3.50 -6.82
CA GLN A 229 11.54 -4.44 -5.77
C GLN A 229 11.58 -3.80 -4.37
N GLN A 230 12.61 -3.01 -4.06
CA GLN A 230 12.69 -2.32 -2.76
C GLN A 230 11.61 -1.22 -2.64
N CYS A 231 11.28 -0.51 -3.73
CA CYS A 231 10.17 0.44 -3.74
C CYS A 231 8.83 -0.27 -3.48
N VAL A 232 8.55 -1.38 -4.15
CA VAL A 232 7.32 -2.16 -3.93
C VAL A 232 7.25 -2.66 -2.49
N LYS A 233 8.33 -3.22 -1.96
CA LYS A 233 8.39 -3.68 -0.57
C LYS A 233 8.14 -2.54 0.43
N PHE A 234 8.68 -1.35 0.17
CA PHE A 234 8.42 -0.16 0.99
C PHE A 234 6.93 0.22 0.96
N LEU A 235 6.34 0.23 -0.23
CA LEU A 235 4.91 0.50 -0.42
C LEU A 235 4.04 -0.53 0.33
N GLU A 236 4.36 -1.81 0.26
CA GLU A 236 3.64 -2.87 0.98
C GLU A 236 3.70 -2.74 2.51
N VAL A 237 4.83 -2.28 3.06
CA VAL A 237 5.02 -2.07 4.50
C VAL A 237 4.31 -0.80 4.97
N SER A 238 4.28 0.23 4.13
CA SER A 238 3.60 1.51 4.41
C SER A 238 2.11 1.52 4.04
N LEU A 239 1.58 0.40 3.53
CA LEU A 239 0.19 0.28 3.10
C LEU A 239 -0.75 0.34 4.30
N THR A 240 -1.70 1.26 4.25
CA THR A 240 -2.75 1.47 5.24
C THR A 240 -4.08 1.76 4.55
N ALA A 241 -5.21 1.68 5.26
CA ALA A 241 -6.50 2.06 4.69
C ALA A 241 -6.49 3.47 4.07
N ARG A 242 -5.72 4.41 4.64
CA ARG A 242 -5.68 5.82 4.20
C ARG A 242 -5.03 6.05 2.84
N ASN A 243 -4.08 5.21 2.44
CA ASN A 243 -3.38 5.34 1.15
C ASN A 243 -3.71 4.21 0.18
N ALA A 244 -4.46 3.17 0.60
CA ALA A 244 -4.72 1.99 -0.22
C ALA A 244 -5.48 2.31 -1.52
N CYS A 245 -6.45 3.22 -1.51
CA CYS A 245 -7.21 3.58 -2.72
C CYS A 245 -6.33 4.28 -3.76
N LEU A 246 -5.50 5.24 -3.33
CA LEU A 246 -4.56 5.93 -4.19
C LEU A 246 -3.49 4.96 -4.72
N LEU A 247 -2.89 4.15 -3.85
CA LEU A 247 -1.91 3.14 -4.25
C LEU A 247 -2.51 2.12 -5.22
N LEU A 248 -3.77 1.73 -5.05
CA LEU A 248 -4.46 0.85 -5.98
C LEU A 248 -4.59 1.48 -7.37
N SER A 249 -5.01 2.75 -7.45
CA SER A 249 -5.10 3.49 -8.72
C SER A 249 -3.74 3.52 -9.43
N GLN A 250 -2.67 3.84 -8.68
CA GLN A 250 -1.31 3.93 -9.22
C GLN A 250 -0.69 2.56 -9.55
N SER A 251 -0.99 1.51 -8.78
CA SER A 251 -0.41 0.16 -8.98
C SER A 251 -0.75 -0.47 -10.33
N ARG A 252 -1.89 -0.07 -10.94
CA ARG A 252 -2.25 -0.47 -12.31
C ARG A 252 -1.23 0.00 -13.33
N LEU A 253 -0.64 1.19 -13.12
CA LEU A 253 0.38 1.75 -14.01
C LEU A 253 1.71 1.00 -13.92
N PHE A 254 1.97 0.35 -12.79
CA PHE A 254 3.21 -0.35 -12.52
C PHE A 254 3.15 -1.86 -12.78
N GLU A 255 1.99 -2.41 -13.13
CA GLU A 255 1.79 -3.85 -13.36
C GLU A 255 2.26 -4.71 -12.17
N GLU A 256 1.94 -4.29 -10.93
CA GLU A 256 2.30 -4.99 -9.69
C GLU A 256 1.07 -5.71 -9.10
N PRO A 257 0.76 -6.95 -9.54
CA PRO A 257 -0.47 -7.65 -9.14
C PRO A 257 -0.50 -8.03 -7.65
N GLU A 258 0.66 -8.31 -7.05
CA GLU A 258 0.76 -8.61 -5.63
C GLU A 258 0.40 -7.38 -4.78
N LEU A 259 0.95 -6.21 -5.13
CA LEU A 259 0.62 -4.94 -4.47
C LEU A 259 -0.86 -4.58 -4.65
N MET A 260 -1.43 -4.81 -5.84
CA MET A 260 -2.87 -4.63 -6.08
C MET A 260 -3.72 -5.50 -5.17
N THR A 261 -3.34 -6.78 -5.03
CA THR A 261 -4.04 -7.73 -4.16
C THR A 261 -3.98 -7.26 -2.70
N ARG A 262 -2.82 -6.78 -2.25
CA ARG A 262 -2.67 -6.20 -0.91
C ARG A 262 -3.53 -4.96 -0.69
N CYS A 263 -3.59 -4.06 -1.66
CA CYS A 263 -4.46 -2.89 -1.57
C CYS A 263 -5.93 -3.31 -1.41
N TRP A 264 -6.37 -4.31 -2.18
CA TRP A 264 -7.73 -4.82 -2.09
C TRP A 264 -8.05 -5.50 -0.75
N GLU A 265 -7.12 -6.29 -0.20
CA GLU A 265 -7.29 -6.90 1.13
C GLU A 265 -7.54 -5.83 2.21
N VAL A 266 -6.78 -4.74 2.18
CA VAL A 266 -6.92 -3.62 3.12
C VAL A 266 -8.21 -2.85 2.88
N ILE A 267 -8.52 -2.52 1.62
CA ILE A 267 -9.77 -1.82 1.25
C ILE A 267 -10.99 -2.63 1.66
N ASP A 268 -10.99 -3.95 1.46
CA ASP A 268 -12.14 -4.78 1.84
C ASP A 268 -12.33 -4.87 3.34
N ALA A 269 -11.24 -5.07 4.09
CA ALA A 269 -11.31 -5.24 5.54
C ALA A 269 -11.60 -3.92 6.27
N GLN A 270 -11.05 -2.81 5.78
CA GLN A 270 -11.10 -1.49 6.42
C GLN A 270 -11.78 -0.45 5.50
N ALA A 271 -12.83 -0.87 4.80
CA ALA A 271 -13.50 -0.07 3.76
C ALA A 271 -13.91 1.32 4.23
N GLU A 272 -14.52 1.45 5.40
CA GLU A 272 -14.96 2.76 5.92
C GLU A 272 -13.80 3.75 6.10
N MET A 273 -12.67 3.28 6.64
CA MET A 273 -11.46 4.10 6.80
C MET A 273 -10.82 4.47 5.44
N ALA A 274 -10.89 3.57 4.46
CA ALA A 274 -10.33 3.81 3.13
C ALA A 274 -11.17 4.80 2.31
N LEU A 275 -12.49 4.65 2.35
CA LEU A 275 -13.45 5.50 1.63
C LEU A 275 -13.52 6.93 2.19
N GLN A 276 -13.25 7.10 3.49
CA GLN A 276 -13.21 8.41 4.16
C GLN A 276 -11.82 9.06 4.13
N SER A 277 -10.84 8.44 3.47
CA SER A 277 -9.47 8.97 3.41
C SER A 277 -9.35 10.13 2.43
N ASP A 278 -8.44 11.05 2.72
CA ASP A 278 -8.13 12.17 1.82
C ASP A 278 -7.65 11.67 0.44
N GLY A 279 -6.96 10.53 0.40
CA GLY A 279 -6.49 9.93 -0.86
C GLY A 279 -7.60 9.29 -1.72
N PHE A 280 -8.82 9.13 -1.20
CA PHE A 280 -9.92 8.54 -1.98
C PHE A 280 -10.43 9.50 -3.07
N VAL A 281 -10.46 10.80 -2.81
CA VAL A 281 -10.99 11.79 -3.78
C VAL A 281 -10.07 11.98 -4.99
N ASP A 282 -8.82 11.54 -4.88
CA ASP A 282 -7.78 11.67 -5.91
C ASP A 282 -7.70 10.46 -6.84
N ILE A 283 -8.52 9.42 -6.65
CA ILE A 283 -8.53 8.25 -7.53
C ILE A 283 -9.17 8.56 -8.88
N ASP A 284 -8.72 7.84 -9.91
CA ASP A 284 -9.30 7.87 -11.24
C ASP A 284 -10.69 7.20 -11.30
N PHE A 285 -11.52 7.63 -12.26
CA PHE A 285 -12.88 7.11 -12.44
C PHE A 285 -12.96 5.57 -12.62
N PRO A 286 -12.06 4.91 -13.37
CA PRO A 286 -12.01 3.45 -13.41
C PRO A 286 -11.78 2.77 -12.05
N THR A 287 -10.97 3.38 -11.18
CA THR A 287 -10.76 2.87 -9.81
C THR A 287 -12.00 3.09 -8.95
N LEU A 288 -12.64 4.25 -9.04
CA LEU A 288 -13.93 4.50 -8.37
C LEU A 288 -14.96 3.42 -8.74
N MET A 289 -15.14 3.15 -10.04
CA MET A 289 -16.06 2.11 -10.53
C MET A 289 -15.70 0.73 -9.97
N SER A 290 -14.41 0.40 -9.90
CA SER A 290 -13.93 -0.87 -9.36
C SER A 290 -14.23 -1.01 -7.86
N VAL A 291 -14.08 0.07 -7.10
CA VAL A 291 -14.40 0.08 -5.66
C VAL A 291 -15.92 -0.03 -5.47
N LEU A 292 -16.73 0.80 -6.13
CA LEU A 292 -18.18 0.81 -5.94
C LEU A 292 -18.87 -0.47 -6.40
N SER A 293 -18.31 -1.20 -7.38
CA SER A 293 -18.86 -2.49 -7.84
C SER A 293 -18.52 -3.67 -6.94
N ARG A 294 -17.60 -3.51 -6.00
CA ARG A 294 -17.00 -4.62 -5.24
C ARG A 294 -17.95 -5.22 -4.19
N GLU A 295 -18.16 -6.54 -4.26
CA GLU A 295 -19.07 -7.27 -3.35
C GLU A 295 -18.49 -7.48 -1.95
N THR A 296 -17.16 -7.52 -1.82
CA THR A 296 -16.46 -7.90 -0.58
C THR A 296 -16.24 -6.74 0.39
N LEU A 297 -16.62 -5.51 0.02
CA LEU A 297 -16.45 -4.34 0.87
C LEU A 297 -17.19 -4.50 2.20
N ASN A 298 -16.46 -4.39 3.31
CA ASN A 298 -17.01 -4.45 4.66
C ASN A 298 -17.40 -3.04 5.17
N CYS A 299 -18.41 -2.43 4.57
CA CYS A 299 -18.96 -1.14 5.03
C CYS A 299 -20.48 -1.04 4.77
N ARG A 300 -21.11 -0.05 5.42
CA ARG A 300 -22.51 0.32 5.16
C ARG A 300 -22.62 1.09 3.85
N GLU A 301 -23.75 0.96 3.16
CA GLU A 301 -23.92 1.59 1.85
C GLU A 301 -23.98 3.13 1.93
N ILE A 302 -24.39 3.71 3.06
CA ILE A 302 -24.33 5.17 3.26
C ILE A 302 -22.90 5.71 3.14
N VAL A 303 -21.90 4.96 3.65
CA VAL A 303 -20.49 5.37 3.59
C VAL A 303 -20.01 5.41 2.14
N LEU A 304 -20.43 4.45 1.33
CA LEU A 304 -20.13 4.42 -0.11
C LEU A 304 -20.78 5.59 -0.85
N PHE A 305 -22.02 5.92 -0.49
CA PHE A 305 -22.72 7.07 -1.05
C PHE A 305 -22.00 8.38 -0.72
N ASP A 306 -21.70 8.63 0.55
CA ASP A 306 -21.00 9.83 0.99
C ASP A 306 -19.61 9.96 0.35
N ALA A 307 -18.85 8.85 0.27
CA ALA A 307 -17.55 8.82 -0.39
C ALA A 307 -17.66 9.14 -1.89
N ALA A 308 -18.67 8.61 -2.59
CA ALA A 308 -18.92 8.95 -3.98
C ALA A 308 -19.27 10.43 -4.15
N LEU A 309 -20.03 11.03 -3.22
CA LEU A 309 -20.35 12.45 -3.26
C LEU A 309 -19.11 13.34 -3.05
N ASN A 310 -18.22 12.95 -2.14
CA ASN A 310 -16.97 13.66 -1.90
C ASN A 310 -16.04 13.57 -3.12
N TRP A 311 -15.95 12.39 -3.73
CA TRP A 311 -15.21 12.22 -4.99
C TRP A 311 -15.82 13.09 -6.11
N ALA A 312 -17.14 13.12 -6.24
CA ALA A 312 -17.84 13.93 -7.24
C ALA A 312 -17.59 15.43 -7.04
N GLU A 313 -17.54 15.88 -5.79
CA GLU A 313 -17.21 17.27 -5.46
C GLU A 313 -15.79 17.63 -5.89
N ALA A 314 -14.81 16.79 -5.55
CA ALA A 314 -13.43 16.98 -5.99
C ALA A 314 -13.30 16.95 -7.53
N GLU A 315 -14.04 16.05 -8.19
CA GLU A 315 -14.05 15.97 -9.65
C GLU A 315 -14.69 17.19 -10.30
N CYS A 316 -15.76 17.74 -9.72
CA CYS A 316 -16.32 19.01 -10.17
C CYS A 316 -15.29 20.15 -10.05
N VAL A 317 -14.53 20.21 -8.95
CA VAL A 317 -13.45 21.21 -8.79
C VAL A 317 -12.37 21.02 -9.86
N ARG A 318 -11.91 19.79 -10.11
CA ARG A 318 -10.91 19.48 -11.14
C ARG A 318 -11.37 19.85 -12.56
N GLN A 319 -12.66 19.73 -12.84
CA GLN A 319 -13.26 20.11 -14.12
C GLN A 319 -13.72 21.58 -14.18
N GLU A 320 -13.40 22.40 -13.16
CA GLU A 320 -13.82 23.80 -13.03
C GLU A 320 -15.37 23.98 -13.13
N LEU A 321 -16.13 23.01 -12.61
CA LEU A 321 -17.60 23.03 -12.59
C LEU A 321 -18.13 23.60 -11.27
N GLU A 322 -19.27 24.28 -11.33
CA GLU A 322 -19.98 24.73 -10.13
C GLU A 322 -20.43 23.56 -9.26
N LEU A 323 -20.27 23.70 -7.95
CA LEU A 323 -20.68 22.68 -6.97
C LEU A 323 -22.20 22.69 -6.77
N ASN A 324 -22.90 21.98 -7.66
CA ASN A 324 -24.34 21.75 -7.57
C ASN A 324 -24.68 20.25 -7.76
N PRO A 325 -25.86 19.79 -7.30
CA PRO A 325 -26.23 18.38 -7.39
C PRO A 325 -26.28 17.82 -8.81
N GLU A 326 -26.65 18.64 -9.80
CA GLU A 326 -26.72 18.23 -11.21
C GLU A 326 -25.32 17.89 -11.77
N ASN A 327 -24.34 18.75 -11.50
CA ASN A 327 -22.94 18.53 -11.90
C ASN A 327 -22.34 17.33 -11.16
N LYS A 328 -22.58 17.20 -9.85
CA LYS A 328 -22.14 16.02 -9.07
C LYS A 328 -22.71 14.72 -9.66
N ARG A 329 -24.00 14.70 -10.01
CA ARG A 329 -24.63 13.55 -10.67
C ARG A 329 -24.03 13.28 -12.05
N LYS A 330 -23.74 14.33 -12.82
CA LYS A 330 -23.15 14.23 -14.16
C LYS A 330 -21.75 13.61 -14.12
N VAL A 331 -20.88 14.05 -13.22
CA VAL A 331 -19.51 13.50 -13.10
C VAL A 331 -19.51 12.07 -12.56
N LEU A 332 -20.44 11.72 -11.66
CA LEU A 332 -20.62 10.34 -11.21
C LEU A 332 -21.11 9.42 -12.33
N GLY A 333 -22.00 9.90 -13.20
CA GLY A 333 -22.49 9.16 -14.35
C GLY A 333 -22.97 7.74 -13.98
N GLN A 334 -22.35 6.71 -14.56
CA GLN A 334 -22.70 5.31 -14.32
C GLN A 334 -22.32 4.80 -12.92
N ALA A 335 -21.36 5.43 -12.25
CA ALA A 335 -20.92 5.06 -10.90
C ALA A 335 -22.06 5.12 -9.88
N MET A 336 -23.00 6.05 -10.08
CA MET A 336 -24.20 6.20 -9.27
C MET A 336 -25.04 4.91 -9.21
N ASN A 337 -25.11 4.15 -10.31
CA ASN A 337 -25.91 2.93 -10.39
C ASN A 337 -25.27 1.72 -9.69
N LEU A 338 -24.00 1.85 -9.27
CA LEU A 338 -23.30 0.82 -8.51
C LEU A 338 -23.59 0.91 -7.00
N ILE A 339 -24.11 2.06 -6.55
CA ILE A 339 -24.48 2.28 -5.15
C ILE A 339 -25.86 1.66 -4.90
N ARG A 340 -25.95 0.83 -3.88
CA ARG A 340 -27.14 0.03 -3.54
C ARG A 340 -28.05 0.79 -2.58
N ILE A 341 -28.51 1.98 -2.96
CA ILE A 341 -29.34 2.85 -2.10
C ILE A 341 -30.48 2.11 -1.37
N PRO A 342 -31.22 1.17 -1.98
CA PRO A 342 -32.25 0.38 -1.29
C PRO A 342 -31.75 -0.46 -0.09
N CYS A 343 -30.44 -0.68 0.03
CA CYS A 343 -29.79 -1.44 1.09
C CYS A 343 -29.31 -0.56 2.27
N MET A 344 -29.52 0.76 2.22
CA MET A 344 -29.31 1.66 3.36
C MET A 344 -30.39 1.45 4.43
N GLU A 345 -30.15 1.94 5.64
CA GLU A 345 -31.25 2.10 6.60
C GLU A 345 -32.18 3.24 6.18
N LEU A 346 -33.46 3.15 6.52
CA LEU A 346 -34.43 4.20 6.18
C LEU A 346 -34.01 5.58 6.72
N ALA A 347 -33.44 5.61 7.93
CA ALA A 347 -32.95 6.85 8.52
C ALA A 347 -31.74 7.43 7.76
N GLU A 348 -30.84 6.58 7.27
CA GLU A 348 -29.69 6.97 6.44
C GLU A 348 -30.15 7.53 5.09
N PHE A 349 -31.11 6.86 4.45
CA PHE A 349 -31.71 7.33 3.20
C PHE A 349 -32.42 8.68 3.39
N ALA A 350 -33.30 8.78 4.39
CA ALA A 350 -34.14 9.96 4.61
C ALA A 350 -33.35 11.20 5.02
N ASN A 351 -32.28 11.03 5.80
CA ASN A 351 -31.44 12.15 6.26
C ASN A 351 -30.20 12.40 5.37
N GLY A 352 -29.86 11.48 4.48
CA GLY A 352 -28.73 11.59 3.55
C GLY A 352 -29.20 11.66 2.09
N ALA A 353 -29.27 10.50 1.43
CA ALA A 353 -29.47 10.41 -0.02
C ALA A 353 -30.71 11.16 -0.54
N ALA A 354 -31.84 11.12 0.17
CA ALA A 354 -33.07 11.82 -0.22
C ALA A 354 -32.94 13.36 -0.17
N GLN A 355 -32.07 13.90 0.69
CA GLN A 355 -31.86 15.34 0.87
C GLN A 355 -30.66 15.87 0.05
N SER A 356 -29.87 14.97 -0.54
CA SER A 356 -28.67 15.34 -1.32
C SER A 356 -28.96 16.18 -2.58
N GLY A 357 -30.20 16.16 -3.08
CA GLY A 357 -30.59 16.77 -4.35
C GLY A 357 -30.06 16.03 -5.58
N ILE A 358 -29.26 14.96 -5.40
CA ILE A 358 -28.70 14.17 -6.51
C ILE A 358 -29.73 13.21 -7.08
N LEU A 359 -30.64 12.68 -6.25
CA LEU A 359 -31.73 11.82 -6.71
C LEU A 359 -32.85 12.66 -7.34
N THR A 360 -33.45 12.17 -8.42
CA THR A 360 -34.66 12.78 -8.98
C THR A 360 -35.84 12.57 -8.02
N LEU A 361 -36.88 13.39 -8.17
CA LEU A 361 -38.10 13.26 -7.35
C LEU A 361 -38.77 11.90 -7.55
N GLN A 362 -38.75 11.35 -8.77
CA GLN A 362 -39.29 10.03 -9.08
C GLN A 362 -38.49 8.93 -8.37
N GLU A 363 -37.15 8.95 -8.50
CA GLU A 363 -36.29 7.98 -7.79
C GLU A 363 -36.47 8.05 -6.27
N THR A 364 -36.54 9.26 -5.72
CA THR A 364 -36.73 9.46 -4.27
C THR A 364 -38.06 8.86 -3.81
N THR A 365 -39.13 9.06 -4.59
CA THR A 365 -40.46 8.51 -4.31
C THR A 365 -40.46 6.98 -4.40
N ASP A 366 -39.87 6.42 -5.46
CA ASP A 366 -39.82 4.97 -5.67
C ASP A 366 -38.96 4.27 -4.60
N LEU A 367 -37.84 4.89 -4.21
CA LEU A 367 -36.98 4.41 -3.12
C LEU A 367 -37.69 4.50 -1.77
N PHE A 368 -38.38 5.61 -1.48
CA PHE A 368 -39.18 5.73 -0.26
C PHE A 368 -40.25 4.64 -0.17
N LEU A 369 -40.99 4.39 -1.27
CA LEU A 369 -41.94 3.29 -1.35
C LEU A 369 -41.27 1.92 -1.19
N HIS A 370 -40.04 1.73 -1.71
CA HIS A 370 -39.28 0.49 -1.50
C HIS A 370 -39.02 0.20 0.00
N PHE A 371 -38.77 1.24 0.80
CA PHE A 371 -38.55 1.11 2.24
C PHE A 371 -39.84 0.89 3.03
N THR A 372 -40.95 1.57 2.68
CA THR A 372 -42.15 1.61 3.53
C THR A 372 -43.30 0.71 3.06
N ALA A 373 -43.39 0.41 1.75
CA ALA A 373 -44.54 -0.27 1.18
C ALA A 373 -44.46 -1.80 1.37
N ARG A 374 -45.62 -2.43 1.56
CA ARG A 374 -45.73 -3.90 1.57
C ARG A 374 -45.45 -4.52 0.20
N ASN A 375 -45.93 -3.86 -0.84
CA ASN A 375 -45.70 -4.23 -2.23
C ASN A 375 -44.62 -3.29 -2.79
N LYS A 376 -43.40 -3.79 -2.93
CA LYS A 376 -42.25 -2.98 -3.32
C LYS A 376 -42.29 -2.69 -4.83
N PRO A 377 -42.13 -1.42 -5.25
CA PRO A 377 -41.97 -1.10 -6.66
C PRO A 377 -40.61 -1.60 -7.18
N SER A 378 -40.51 -1.75 -8.50
CA SER A 378 -39.23 -1.95 -9.17
C SER A 378 -38.43 -0.64 -9.12
N VAL A 379 -37.18 -0.71 -8.68
CA VAL A 379 -36.27 0.44 -8.59
C VAL A 379 -35.07 0.23 -9.50
N SER A 380 -34.48 1.34 -9.99
CA SER A 380 -33.33 1.31 -10.89
C SER A 380 -31.99 1.01 -10.21
N TYR A 381 -31.99 0.81 -8.89
CA TYR A 381 -30.78 0.56 -8.08
C TYR A 381 -30.72 -0.90 -7.62
N PRO A 382 -29.52 -1.47 -7.41
CA PRO A 382 -29.38 -2.82 -6.88
C PRO A 382 -30.02 -2.94 -5.48
N ILE A 383 -30.78 -4.00 -5.26
CA ILE A 383 -31.55 -4.25 -4.02
C ILE A 383 -30.94 -5.31 -3.11
N LYS A 384 -29.86 -5.97 -3.54
CA LYS A 384 -29.19 -7.01 -2.78
C LYS A 384 -28.04 -6.40 -1.98
N PRO A 385 -27.97 -6.57 -0.65
CA PRO A 385 -26.84 -6.08 0.14
C PRO A 385 -25.55 -6.73 -0.36
N ARG A 386 -24.42 -6.05 -0.15
CA ARG A 386 -23.09 -6.58 -0.47
C ARG A 386 -22.83 -7.85 0.33
N GLN A 387 -22.14 -8.79 -0.30
CA GLN A 387 -21.78 -10.06 0.34
C GLN A 387 -20.87 -9.84 1.56
N GLY A 388 -19.96 -8.86 1.47
CA GLY A 388 -18.94 -8.60 2.47
C GLY A 388 -17.89 -9.71 2.56
N LEU A 389 -16.95 -9.55 3.49
CA LEU A 389 -15.94 -10.57 3.76
C LEU A 389 -16.51 -11.72 4.59
N LYS A 390 -16.13 -12.96 4.22
CA LYS A 390 -16.46 -14.15 4.99
C LYS A 390 -15.57 -14.25 6.23
N LYS A 391 -16.18 -14.17 7.41
CA LYS A 391 -15.49 -14.36 8.69
C LYS A 391 -14.99 -15.81 8.81
N GLN A 392 -13.77 -15.96 9.29
CA GLN A 392 -13.17 -17.24 9.66
C GLN A 392 -12.98 -17.28 11.19
N ILE A 393 -13.04 -18.48 11.77
CA ILE A 393 -12.96 -18.67 13.22
C ILE A 393 -11.87 -19.70 13.53
N CYS A 394 -10.84 -19.27 14.26
CA CYS A 394 -9.81 -20.15 14.79
C CYS A 394 -10.23 -20.61 16.19
N HIS A 395 -10.60 -21.88 16.33
CA HIS A 395 -10.89 -22.50 17.62
C HIS A 395 -9.60 -23.06 18.21
N ARG A 396 -9.27 -22.69 19.44
CA ARG A 396 -8.03 -23.16 20.06
C ARG A 396 -8.18 -24.36 20.99
N PHE A 397 -9.40 -24.70 21.38
CA PHE A 397 -9.72 -25.77 22.33
C PHE A 397 -10.51 -26.86 21.65
N GLN A 398 -10.25 -28.12 22.01
CA GLN A 398 -10.99 -29.27 21.49
C GLN A 398 -12.28 -29.52 22.27
N SER A 399 -12.32 -29.10 23.53
CA SER A 399 -13.47 -29.29 24.41
C SER A 399 -13.68 -28.10 25.35
N SER A 400 -14.90 -27.98 25.87
CA SER A 400 -15.25 -27.03 26.93
C SER A 400 -15.62 -27.79 28.19
N ALA A 401 -15.31 -27.20 29.34
CA ALA A 401 -15.61 -27.78 30.64
C ALA A 401 -16.34 -26.80 31.54
N TYR A 402 -17.09 -27.36 32.48
CA TYR A 402 -17.76 -26.68 33.57
C TYR A 402 -17.73 -27.62 34.78
N ARG A 403 -17.50 -27.09 35.99
CA ARG A 403 -17.51 -27.78 37.31
C ARG A 403 -16.18 -28.27 37.91
N SER A 404 -15.03 -28.26 37.22
CA SER A 404 -13.72 -28.44 37.89
C SER A 404 -13.01 -27.09 38.09
N ASN A 405 -12.88 -26.67 39.36
CA ASN A 405 -12.16 -25.46 39.82
C ASN A 405 -12.43 -24.15 39.05
N GLN A 406 -13.71 -23.74 39.06
CA GLN A 406 -14.27 -22.38 39.09
C GLN A 406 -13.53 -21.26 38.32
N TRP A 407 -13.68 -21.24 36.99
CA TRP A 407 -13.43 -20.03 36.20
C TRP A 407 -14.48 -18.96 36.54
N ARG A 408 -14.01 -17.74 36.81
CA ARG A 408 -14.85 -16.62 37.22
C ARG A 408 -14.40 -15.34 36.54
N TYR A 409 -15.36 -14.44 36.35
CA TYR A 409 -15.12 -13.13 35.76
C TYR A 409 -15.22 -12.06 36.84
N ARG A 410 -14.07 -11.72 37.44
CA ARG A 410 -13.96 -10.71 38.52
C ARG A 410 -13.11 -9.52 38.09
N GLY A 411 -13.22 -9.11 36.82
CA GLY A 411 -12.40 -8.05 36.23
C GLY A 411 -10.91 -8.41 36.09
N ARG A 412 -10.55 -9.69 36.21
CA ARG A 412 -9.20 -10.17 35.92
C ARG A 412 -8.99 -10.29 34.41
N VAL A 413 -7.75 -10.23 34.00
CA VAL A 413 -7.37 -10.27 32.58
C VAL A 413 -7.16 -11.72 32.16
N ASP A 414 -7.90 -12.14 31.16
CA ASP A 414 -7.64 -13.33 30.37
C ASP A 414 -6.82 -12.92 29.14
N SER A 415 -5.62 -13.50 28.97
CA SER A 415 -4.72 -13.08 27.90
C SER A 415 -3.97 -14.25 27.26
N ILE A 416 -3.78 -14.20 25.95
CA ILE A 416 -3.01 -15.18 25.17
C ILE A 416 -2.17 -14.47 24.12
N ASN A 417 -0.92 -14.92 23.94
CA ASN A 417 -0.08 -14.46 22.84
C ASN A 417 -0.32 -15.36 21.63
N PHE A 418 -0.39 -14.78 20.44
CA PHE A 418 -0.50 -15.52 19.20
C PHE A 418 0.36 -14.91 18.09
N MET A 419 0.67 -15.74 17.11
CA MET A 419 1.40 -15.39 15.89
C MET A 419 0.77 -16.17 14.73
N VAL A 420 0.84 -15.61 13.53
CA VAL A 420 0.29 -16.21 12.30
C VAL A 420 1.32 -16.21 11.18
N ASP A 421 1.26 -17.20 10.30
CA ASP A 421 2.17 -17.35 9.14
C ASP A 421 1.74 -16.53 7.91
N LYS A 422 0.51 -16.01 7.91
CA LYS A 422 -0.03 -15.12 6.88
C LYS A 422 -0.64 -13.87 7.52
N ARG A 423 -0.66 -12.78 6.75
CA ARG A 423 -1.36 -11.55 7.13
C ARG A 423 -2.86 -11.82 7.23
N ILE A 424 -3.48 -11.33 8.29
CA ILE A 424 -4.93 -11.41 8.54
C ILE A 424 -5.44 -10.10 9.14
N PHE A 425 -6.76 -9.97 9.25
CA PHE A 425 -7.42 -8.92 10.00
C PHE A 425 -8.24 -9.52 11.14
N ILE A 426 -7.87 -9.26 12.39
CA ILE A 426 -8.64 -9.70 13.56
C ILE A 426 -9.88 -8.80 13.69
N VAL A 427 -11.05 -9.42 13.77
CA VAL A 427 -12.35 -8.74 13.86
C VAL A 427 -12.89 -8.79 15.28
N GLY A 428 -12.56 -9.84 16.04
CA GLY A 428 -13.11 -10.04 17.37
C GLY A 428 -12.73 -11.37 17.99
N TYR A 429 -13.32 -11.64 19.15
CA TYR A 429 -13.11 -12.86 19.94
C TYR A 429 -14.43 -13.56 20.20
N GLY A 430 -14.43 -14.89 20.22
CA GLY A 430 -15.48 -15.67 20.86
C GLY A 430 -15.08 -15.96 22.31
N LEU A 431 -16.01 -15.72 23.24
CA LEU A 431 -15.79 -15.85 24.68
C LEU A 431 -16.77 -16.86 25.27
N TYR A 432 -16.37 -17.60 26.31
CA TYR A 432 -17.31 -18.45 27.02
C TYR A 432 -18.21 -17.63 27.95
N GLY A 433 -19.46 -18.07 28.06
CA GLY A 433 -20.44 -17.47 28.96
C GLY A 433 -20.60 -18.20 30.29
N SER A 434 -21.73 -17.95 30.94
CA SER A 434 -22.10 -18.53 32.23
C SER A 434 -22.36 -20.03 32.11
N SER A 435 -22.04 -20.75 33.19
CA SER A 435 -22.28 -22.20 33.35
C SER A 435 -23.36 -22.51 34.40
N SER A 436 -23.87 -21.49 35.09
CA SER A 436 -24.90 -21.60 36.14
C SER A 436 -26.27 -21.10 35.72
N GLY A 437 -26.41 -20.57 34.50
CA GLY A 437 -27.66 -20.06 33.95
C GLY A 437 -27.45 -18.79 33.13
N ALA A 438 -28.55 -18.16 32.71
CA ALA A 438 -28.47 -16.94 31.91
C ALA A 438 -27.90 -15.76 32.71
N ALA A 439 -26.98 -15.00 32.11
CA ALA A 439 -26.33 -13.87 32.76
C ALA A 439 -25.80 -12.85 31.74
N ASP A 440 -25.81 -11.57 32.14
CA ASP A 440 -25.17 -10.49 31.40
C ASP A 440 -23.72 -10.32 31.83
N TYR A 441 -22.82 -10.12 30.87
CA TYR A 441 -21.42 -9.83 31.11
C TYR A 441 -21.04 -8.49 30.51
N ASN A 442 -20.30 -7.69 31.28
CA ASN A 442 -19.55 -6.57 30.74
C ASN A 442 -18.18 -7.09 30.33
N VAL A 443 -17.75 -6.76 29.11
CA VAL A 443 -16.46 -7.20 28.60
C VAL A 443 -15.71 -6.08 27.92
N ARG A 444 -14.42 -5.98 28.23
CA ARG A 444 -13.45 -5.19 27.48
C ARG A 444 -12.48 -6.13 26.79
N ILE A 445 -12.40 -6.04 25.47
CA ILE A 445 -11.39 -6.76 24.67
C ILE A 445 -10.32 -5.80 24.19
N GLU A 446 -9.08 -6.27 24.15
CA GLU A 446 -7.90 -5.52 23.70
C GLU A 446 -7.04 -6.41 22.81
N LEU A 447 -6.61 -5.88 21.66
CA LEU A 447 -5.56 -6.48 20.84
C LEU A 447 -4.30 -5.61 20.94
N LYS A 448 -3.17 -6.21 21.33
CA LYS A 448 -1.91 -5.49 21.56
C LYS A 448 -0.78 -6.01 20.69
N LYS A 449 0.19 -5.13 20.44
CA LYS A 449 1.48 -5.44 19.81
C LYS A 449 2.59 -4.76 20.60
N TYR A 450 3.57 -5.53 21.05
CA TYR A 450 4.66 -5.05 21.92
C TYR A 450 4.19 -4.28 23.17
N GLY A 451 3.03 -4.68 23.73
CA GLY A 451 2.41 -4.03 24.88
C GLY A 451 1.55 -2.81 24.56
N GLU A 452 1.60 -2.27 23.34
CA GLU A 452 0.75 -1.17 22.91
C GLU A 452 -0.62 -1.68 22.43
N VAL A 453 -1.69 -1.04 22.89
CA VAL A 453 -3.07 -1.37 22.49
C VAL A 453 -3.32 -0.85 21.08
N LEU A 454 -3.54 -1.76 20.14
CA LEU A 454 -3.89 -1.42 18.74
C LEU A 454 -5.38 -1.17 18.57
N ALA A 455 -6.21 -1.92 19.30
CA ALA A 455 -7.64 -1.73 19.35
C ALA A 455 -8.20 -2.20 20.69
N GLU A 456 -9.25 -1.53 21.13
CA GLU A 456 -10.05 -1.91 22.27
C GLU A 456 -11.54 -1.77 21.96
N SER A 457 -12.36 -2.56 22.64
CA SER A 457 -13.81 -2.47 22.56
C SER A 457 -14.41 -2.88 23.89
N THR A 458 -15.32 -2.06 24.42
CA THR A 458 -16.09 -2.37 25.62
C THR A 458 -17.54 -2.58 25.23
N THR A 459 -18.05 -3.79 25.48
CA THR A 459 -19.41 -4.18 25.11
C THR A 459 -20.04 -5.04 26.19
N LYS A 460 -21.31 -5.39 25.99
CA LYS A 460 -22.04 -6.35 26.81
C LYS A 460 -22.51 -7.50 25.92
N PHE A 461 -22.52 -8.70 26.48
CA PHE A 461 -23.20 -9.82 25.84
C PHE A 461 -24.04 -10.58 26.86
N PHE A 462 -25.15 -11.12 26.37
CA PHE A 462 -26.03 -11.98 27.14
C PHE A 462 -25.63 -13.43 26.91
N SER A 463 -25.29 -14.12 27.99
CA SER A 463 -25.09 -15.56 27.99
C SER A 463 -26.39 -16.27 28.33
N ASP A 464 -26.76 -17.27 27.55
CA ASP A 464 -27.95 -18.11 27.77
C ASP A 464 -27.72 -19.28 28.74
N GLY A 465 -26.51 -19.40 29.30
CA GLY A 465 -26.10 -20.51 30.16
C GLY A 465 -25.65 -21.77 29.40
N SER A 466 -25.56 -21.72 28.07
CA SER A 466 -25.02 -22.82 27.25
C SER A 466 -23.49 -22.80 27.18
N SER A 467 -22.91 -23.91 26.72
CA SER A 467 -21.48 -24.03 26.44
C SER A 467 -21.04 -23.36 25.13
N ASN A 468 -21.92 -22.59 24.49
CA ASN A 468 -21.61 -21.88 23.25
C ASN A 468 -20.66 -20.71 23.54
N THR A 469 -20.01 -20.25 22.48
CA THR A 469 -19.18 -19.04 22.49
C THR A 469 -20.03 -17.83 22.08
N PHE A 470 -19.71 -16.69 22.67
CA PHE A 470 -20.38 -15.42 22.44
C PHE A 470 -19.39 -14.47 21.79
N HIS A 471 -19.73 -14.00 20.59
CA HIS A 471 -18.82 -13.19 19.79
C HIS A 471 -18.88 -11.73 20.21
N VAL A 472 -17.71 -11.14 20.38
CA VAL A 472 -17.50 -9.71 20.61
C VAL A 472 -16.52 -9.16 19.60
N TYR A 473 -16.77 -7.95 19.11
CA TYR A 473 -16.07 -7.39 17.96
C TYR A 473 -15.39 -6.06 18.29
N PHE A 474 -14.27 -5.81 17.62
CA PHE A 474 -13.68 -4.48 17.52
C PHE A 474 -14.51 -3.60 16.59
N THR A 475 -14.40 -2.28 16.74
CA THR A 475 -15.09 -1.33 15.85
C THR A 475 -14.62 -1.48 14.40
N HIS A 476 -13.32 -1.68 14.20
CA HIS A 476 -12.71 -1.90 12.90
C HIS A 476 -11.81 -3.14 12.95
N PRO A 477 -11.75 -3.95 11.89
CA PRO A 477 -10.79 -5.05 11.79
C PRO A 477 -9.35 -4.53 11.91
N VAL A 478 -8.53 -5.26 12.67
CA VAL A 478 -7.15 -4.87 12.97
C VAL A 478 -6.17 -5.74 12.19
N GLN A 479 -5.30 -5.11 11.41
CA GLN A 479 -4.28 -5.80 10.63
C GLN A 479 -3.24 -6.47 11.54
N VAL A 480 -3.00 -7.75 11.30
CA VAL A 480 -2.00 -8.58 11.97
C VAL A 480 -0.98 -9.04 10.93
N GLU A 481 0.28 -8.66 11.14
CA GLU A 481 1.38 -9.06 10.28
C GLU A 481 1.81 -10.51 10.52
N ARG A 482 2.32 -11.15 9.47
CA ARG A 482 2.90 -12.49 9.57
C ARG A 482 4.12 -12.47 10.49
N ASP A 483 4.37 -13.58 11.17
CA ASP A 483 5.57 -13.86 11.97
C ASP A 483 5.84 -12.81 13.09
N VAL A 484 4.79 -12.13 13.54
CA VAL A 484 4.83 -11.14 14.62
C VAL A 484 3.90 -11.58 15.75
N TYR A 485 4.35 -11.41 16.98
CA TYR A 485 3.56 -11.70 18.17
C TYR A 485 2.57 -10.57 18.48
N TYR A 486 1.33 -10.98 18.72
CA TYR A 486 0.25 -10.14 19.20
C TYR A 486 -0.34 -10.75 20.48
N THR A 487 -0.93 -9.90 21.32
CA THR A 487 -1.55 -10.30 22.57
C THR A 487 -3.05 -10.04 22.50
N ALA A 488 -3.85 -11.10 22.54
CA ALA A 488 -5.31 -11.01 22.64
C ALA A 488 -5.69 -11.04 24.12
N SER A 489 -6.39 -10.01 24.59
CA SER A 489 -6.80 -9.88 25.99
C SER A 489 -8.30 -9.60 26.11
N ALA A 490 -8.91 -10.17 27.13
CA ALA A 490 -10.30 -9.96 27.49
C ALA A 490 -10.42 -9.80 29.00
N ILE A 491 -11.19 -8.80 29.41
CA ILE A 491 -11.49 -8.49 30.81
C ILE A 491 -13.00 -8.61 30.95
N LEU A 492 -13.44 -9.66 31.63
CA LEU A 492 -14.85 -9.92 31.87
C LEU A 492 -15.19 -9.63 33.33
N ASP A 493 -16.37 -9.06 33.53
CA ASP A 493 -16.95 -8.86 34.85
C ASP A 493 -18.39 -9.40 34.91
N GLY A 494 -18.63 -10.31 35.86
CA GLY A 494 -19.93 -10.90 36.13
C GLY A 494 -19.93 -11.85 37.34
N ALA A 495 -21.09 -12.02 37.97
CA ALA A 495 -21.20 -12.73 39.25
C ALA A 495 -21.06 -14.27 39.13
N GLU A 496 -21.33 -14.81 37.95
CA GLU A 496 -21.53 -16.24 37.73
C GLU A 496 -20.27 -17.01 37.34
N LEU A 497 -20.29 -18.34 37.57
CA LEU A 497 -19.24 -19.26 37.10
C LEU A 497 -19.32 -19.40 35.58
N SER A 498 -18.18 -19.44 34.89
CA SER A 498 -18.17 -19.57 33.43
C SER A 498 -17.74 -20.95 32.94
N TYR A 499 -18.13 -21.27 31.71
CA TYR A 499 -17.43 -22.30 30.94
C TYR A 499 -16.00 -21.85 30.66
N PHE A 500 -15.09 -22.80 30.45
CA PHE A 500 -13.74 -22.54 29.97
C PHE A 500 -13.27 -23.69 29.08
N GLY A 501 -12.29 -23.41 28.22
CA GLY A 501 -11.77 -24.40 27.29
C GLY A 501 -10.71 -25.30 27.91
N GLN A 502 -10.62 -26.53 27.40
CA GLN A 502 -9.61 -27.52 27.75
C GLN A 502 -8.99 -28.13 26.48
N GLU A 503 -7.94 -28.92 26.65
CA GLU A 503 -7.24 -29.60 25.55
C GLU A 503 -6.77 -28.61 24.49
N GLY A 504 -6.21 -27.50 24.96
CA GLY A 504 -5.81 -26.39 24.11
C GLY A 504 -4.60 -26.70 23.24
N MET A 505 -4.63 -26.15 22.03
CA MET A 505 -3.67 -26.41 20.98
C MET A 505 -2.63 -25.28 20.92
N SER A 506 -1.34 -25.63 20.94
CA SER A 506 -0.26 -24.66 20.72
C SER A 506 -0.15 -24.22 19.27
N GLU A 507 -0.68 -25.03 18.35
CA GLU A 507 -0.69 -24.78 16.92
C GLU A 507 -2.04 -25.19 16.34
N VAL A 508 -2.66 -24.33 15.54
CA VAL A 508 -3.93 -24.60 14.84
C VAL A 508 -3.74 -24.33 13.36
N ASN A 509 -3.79 -25.39 12.55
CA ASN A 509 -3.70 -25.30 11.11
C ASN A 509 -5.11 -25.22 10.49
N MET A 510 -5.35 -24.15 9.73
CA MET A 510 -6.62 -23.86 9.06
C MET A 510 -6.49 -23.98 7.52
N GLY A 511 -5.56 -24.81 7.04
CA GLY A 511 -5.28 -25.05 5.63
C GLY A 511 -4.33 -24.03 5.03
N ALA A 512 -4.81 -22.82 4.75
CA ALA A 512 -4.00 -21.74 4.15
C ALA A 512 -3.29 -20.85 5.18
N LEU A 513 -3.58 -21.04 6.46
CA LEU A 513 -3.18 -20.19 7.58
C LEU A 513 -2.92 -21.07 8.81
N THR A 514 -1.87 -20.74 9.56
CA THR A 514 -1.50 -21.41 10.81
C THR A 514 -1.43 -20.39 11.94
N PHE A 515 -2.11 -20.68 13.05
CA PHE A 515 -1.97 -19.94 14.31
C PHE A 515 -1.04 -20.66 15.25
N MET A 516 -0.13 -19.93 15.89
CA MET A 516 0.74 -20.41 16.96
C MET A 516 0.42 -19.65 18.25
N PHE A 517 0.13 -20.37 19.33
CA PHE A 517 -0.30 -19.82 20.62
C PHE A 517 0.75 -20.00 21.71
N HIS A 518 0.95 -18.95 22.50
CA HIS A 518 1.89 -18.91 23.62
C HIS A 518 1.22 -18.27 24.84
N CYS A 519 1.66 -18.66 26.03
CA CYS A 519 1.18 -18.03 27.27
C CYS A 519 1.55 -16.54 27.29
N SER A 520 0.62 -15.70 27.74
CA SER A 520 0.84 -14.27 27.97
C SER A 520 1.17 -14.02 29.43
N SER A 521 2.18 -13.20 29.71
CA SER A 521 2.48 -12.73 31.06
C SER A 521 1.44 -11.75 31.61
N GLU A 522 0.55 -11.23 30.77
CA GLU A 522 -0.56 -10.36 31.18
C GLU A 522 -1.78 -11.15 31.68
N SER A 523 -1.79 -12.48 31.51
CA SER A 523 -2.89 -13.33 31.95
C SER A 523 -2.89 -13.47 33.47
N THR A 524 -3.89 -12.88 34.13
CA THR A 524 -4.04 -12.89 35.60
C THR A 524 -5.21 -13.78 36.06
N ASN A 525 -6.02 -14.28 35.12
CA ASN A 525 -7.15 -15.16 35.39
C ASN A 525 -6.87 -16.64 35.03
N GLY A 526 -5.66 -16.95 34.58
CA GLY A 526 -5.21 -18.32 34.34
C GLY A 526 -5.34 -18.81 32.89
N THR A 527 -5.79 -17.97 31.95
CA THR A 527 -5.78 -18.32 30.53
C THR A 527 -4.36 -18.59 30.07
N GLY A 528 -4.17 -19.74 29.42
CA GLY A 528 -2.93 -20.15 28.78
C GLY A 528 -3.20 -21.03 27.57
N VAL A 529 -2.16 -21.69 27.08
CA VAL A 529 -2.27 -22.53 25.86
C VAL A 529 -3.16 -23.74 26.09
N GLN A 530 -3.07 -24.41 27.25
CA GLN A 530 -3.76 -25.68 27.52
C GLN A 530 -5.23 -25.51 27.93
N GLY A 531 -5.62 -24.35 28.45
CA GLY A 531 -6.98 -24.10 28.93
C GLY A 531 -7.25 -22.63 29.25
N GLY A 532 -8.52 -22.24 29.19
CA GLY A 532 -9.00 -20.93 29.61
C GLY A 532 -9.99 -20.23 28.68
N GLN A 533 -9.88 -18.90 28.58
CA GLN A 533 -10.79 -18.00 27.86
C GLN A 533 -10.23 -17.47 26.56
N ILE A 534 -11.12 -16.85 25.77
CA ILE A 534 -10.93 -16.41 24.37
C ILE A 534 -10.94 -17.60 23.36
N PRO A 535 -11.77 -18.65 23.53
CA PRO A 535 -11.73 -19.90 22.74
C PRO A 535 -11.59 -19.72 21.23
N GLU A 536 -12.05 -18.59 20.71
CA GLU A 536 -12.09 -18.27 19.29
C GLU A 536 -11.42 -16.93 18.98
N LEU A 537 -10.54 -16.93 17.98
CA LEU A 537 -10.12 -15.72 17.28
C LEU A 537 -10.91 -15.61 15.96
N ILE A 538 -11.62 -14.50 15.78
CA ILE A 538 -12.45 -14.24 14.60
C ILE A 538 -11.70 -13.28 13.68
N PHE A 539 -11.53 -13.66 12.41
CA PHE A 539 -10.68 -12.92 11.49
C PHE A 539 -11.14 -12.95 10.03
N TYR A 540 -10.58 -12.06 9.22
CA TYR A 540 -10.54 -12.14 7.76
C TYR A 540 -9.12 -12.50 7.31
N GLY A 541 -8.99 -13.39 6.34
CA GLY A 541 -7.69 -13.89 5.91
C GLY A 541 -7.78 -14.70 4.62
N PRO A 542 -6.66 -15.22 4.12
CA PRO A 542 -6.64 -16.02 2.91
C PRO A 542 -7.55 -17.25 3.05
N THR A 543 -8.25 -17.59 1.98
CA THR A 543 -9.03 -18.82 1.87
C THR A 543 -8.39 -19.73 0.82
N LEU A 544 -8.60 -21.04 0.93
CA LEU A 544 -8.10 -22.02 -0.04
C LEU A 544 -8.70 -21.88 -1.45
N GLU A 545 -9.64 -20.96 -1.67
CA GLU A 545 -10.43 -20.85 -2.90
C GLU A 545 -9.84 -19.88 -3.96
N ALA A 546 -8.63 -19.32 -3.74
CA ALA A 546 -8.06 -18.30 -4.63
C ALA A 546 -6.84 -18.79 -5.47
N SER A 547 -6.69 -20.09 -5.66
CA SER A 547 -5.74 -20.66 -6.63
C SER A 547 -6.47 -21.64 -7.55
N ASP A 548 -7.39 -21.09 -8.35
CA ASP A 548 -7.85 -21.64 -9.64
C ASP A 548 -9.11 -20.87 -10.07
N LYS A 549 -8.92 -19.79 -10.82
CA LYS A 549 -9.79 -19.35 -11.93
C LYS A 549 -9.18 -18.19 -12.70
#